data_AF-A0A950AJ87-F1
#
_entry.id   AF-A0A950AJ87-F1
#
_cell.length_a   1.000
_cell.length_b   1.000
_cell.length_c   1.000
_cell.angle_alpha   90.00
_cell.angle_beta   90.00
_cell.angle_gamma   90.00
#
_symmetry.space_group_name_H-M   'P 1'
#
loop_
_entity.id
_entity.type
_entity.pdbx_description
1 polymer ?
#
loop_
_entity_poly.entity_id
_entity_poly.type
_entity_poly.pdbx_seq_one_letter_code
_entity_poly.pdbx_strand_id
1 'polypeptide(L)' 'MTEKGIEIRAVPGLQNLSRADARAVEQVLIETYGLGKNGGTLLNKINSISPNNPAYVDALKRGLEILRQAGYPGL' A
#
# COMPACT_ATOMS: atom_id res chain seq x y z
N MET A 1 4.82 6.56 -20.14
CA MET A 1 6.28 6.60 -19.96
C MET A 1 6.67 5.37 -19.14
N THR A 2 7.41 4.43 -19.73
CA THR A 2 7.90 3.21 -19.07
C THR A 2 9.40 3.11 -19.28
N GLU A 3 10.18 3.69 -18.37
CA GLU A 3 11.65 3.70 -18.46
C GLU A 3 12.33 2.41 -17.94
N LYS A 4 11.57 1.37 -17.55
CA LYS A 4 12.16 0.13 -16.97
C LYS A 4 11.54 -1.21 -17.42
N GLY A 5 10.69 -1.21 -18.45
CA GLY A 5 10.01 -2.46 -18.87
C GLY A 5 9.04 -3.04 -17.84
N ILE A 6 8.61 -2.23 -16.86
CA ILE A 6 7.67 -2.64 -15.81
C ILE A 6 6.24 -2.38 -16.29
N GLU A 7 5.40 -3.41 -16.24
CA GLU A 7 3.97 -3.28 -16.44
C GLU A 7 3.29 -2.83 -15.13
N ILE A 8 2.52 -1.75 -15.18
CA ILE A 8 1.76 -1.25 -14.03
C ILE A 8 0.29 -1.58 -14.26
N ARG A 9 -0.26 -2.45 -13.40
CA ARG A 9 -1.70 -2.75 -13.37
C ARG A 9 -2.31 -2.18 -12.09
N ALA A 10 -3.39 -1.43 -12.24
CA ALA A 10 -4.16 -0.96 -11.10
C ALA A 10 -4.85 -2.15 -10.43
N VAL A 11 -4.86 -2.15 -9.09
CA VAL A 11 -5.64 -3.13 -8.32
C VAL A 11 -7.12 -2.76 -8.45
N PRO A 12 -8.00 -3.68 -8.90
CA PRO A 12 -9.43 -3.42 -8.95
C PRO A 12 -9.98 -2.99 -7.58
N GLY A 13 -10.90 -2.03 -7.56
CA GLY A 13 -11.50 -1.53 -6.32
C GLY A 13 -10.67 -0.51 -5.52
N LEU A 14 -9.39 -0.30 -5.86
CA LEU A 14 -8.51 0.68 -5.19
C LEU A 14 -8.33 1.97 -6.02
N GLN A 15 -9.44 2.47 -6.57
CA GLN A 15 -9.47 3.67 -7.42
C GLN A 15 -10.20 4.80 -6.68
N ASN A 16 -9.84 6.05 -6.99
CA ASN A 16 -10.46 7.25 -6.38
C ASN A 16 -10.34 7.35 -4.84
N LEU A 17 -9.32 6.72 -4.26
CA LEU A 17 -9.04 6.85 -2.83
C LEU A 17 -8.56 8.26 -2.49
N SER A 18 -8.91 8.74 -1.29
CA SER A 18 -8.27 9.91 -0.72
C SER A 18 -6.77 9.65 -0.59
N ARG A 19 -5.94 10.71 -0.57
CA ARG A 19 -4.49 10.56 -0.34
C ARG A 19 -4.18 9.84 0.98
N ALA A 20 -5.00 10.04 2.01
CA ALA A 20 -4.83 9.37 3.30
C ALA A 20 -5.15 7.87 3.20
N ASP A 21 -6.28 7.51 2.58
CA ASP A 21 -6.68 6.12 2.37
C ASP A 21 -5.68 5.36 1.50
N ALA A 22 -5.18 5.99 0.42
CA ALA A 22 -4.16 5.41 -0.43
C ALA A 22 -2.86 5.11 0.35
N ARG A 23 -2.45 5.99 1.27
CA ARG A 23 -1.27 5.77 2.13
C ARG A 23 -1.51 4.70 3.19
N ALA A 24 -2.71 4.64 3.76
CA ALA A 24 -3.12 3.60 4.69
C ALA A 24 -3.03 2.21 4.03
N VAL A 25 -3.57 2.07 2.81
CA VAL A 25 -3.48 0.84 2.02
C VAL A 25 -2.02 0.52 1.66
N GLU A 26 -1.25 1.49 1.18
CA GLU A 26 0.18 1.29 0.88
C GLU A 26 0.94 0.79 2.10
N GLN A 27 0.70 1.35 3.28
CA GLN A 27 1.38 0.92 4.51
C GLN A 27 1.05 -0.54 4.86
N VAL A 28 -0.21 -0.94 4.76
CA VAL A 28 -0.60 -2.34 5.01
C VAL A 28 0.13 -3.29 4.06
N LEU A 29 0.16 -2.96 2.76
CA LEU A 29 0.85 -3.79 1.77
C LEU A 29 2.36 -3.85 2.03
N ILE A 30 2.97 -2.76 2.50
CA ILE A 30 4.38 -2.73 2.91
C ILE A 30 4.64 -3.67 4.10
N GLU A 31 3.77 -3.68 5.11
CA GLU A 31 3.90 -4.60 6.24
C GLU A 31 3.72 -6.06 5.81
N THR A 32 2.83 -6.33 4.84
CA THR A 32 2.55 -7.69 4.35
C THR A 32 3.68 -8.26 3.48
N TYR A 33 4.20 -7.45 2.55
CA TYR A 33 5.10 -7.95 1.49
C TYR A 33 6.54 -7.44 1.60
N GLY A 34 6.77 -6.45 2.46
CA GLY A 34 8.06 -5.80 2.64
C GLY A 34 8.50 -4.97 1.43
N LEU A 35 9.43 -4.04 1.68
CA LEU A 35 10.09 -3.28 0.63
C LEU A 35 11.25 -4.08 0.03
N GLY A 36 11.48 -3.95 -1.28
CA GLY A 36 12.58 -4.63 -1.97
C GLY A 36 13.96 -4.38 -1.35
N LYS A 37 14.22 -3.16 -0.88
CA LYS A 37 15.47 -2.82 -0.16
C LYS A 37 15.66 -3.57 1.17
N ASN A 38 14.59 -4.12 1.73
CA ASN A 38 14.57 -4.89 2.96
C ASN A 38 14.31 -6.40 2.69
N GLY A 39 14.48 -6.87 1.45
CA GLY A 39 14.24 -8.26 1.06
C GLY A 39 12.77 -8.61 0.76
N GLY A 40 11.87 -7.63 0.71
CA GLY A 40 10.48 -7.81 0.29
C GLY A 40 10.28 -7.72 -1.22
N THR A 41 9.03 -7.65 -1.66
CA THR A 41 8.68 -7.65 -3.10
C THR A 41 8.20 -6.30 -3.62
N LEU A 42 7.93 -5.32 -2.75
CA LEU A 42 7.36 -4.05 -3.17
C LEU A 42 8.42 -3.00 -3.54
N LEU A 43 8.13 -2.29 -4.63
CA LEU A 43 8.81 -1.06 -5.02
C LEU A 43 7.99 0.13 -4.53
N ASN A 44 8.54 0.96 -3.64
CA ASN A 44 7.89 2.20 -3.19
C ASN A 44 8.39 3.39 -4.01
N LYS A 45 7.46 4.27 -4.42
CA LYS A 45 7.79 5.44 -5.26
C LYS A 45 7.98 6.73 -4.46
N ILE A 46 7.36 6.87 -3.29
CA ILE A 46 7.28 8.16 -2.60
C ILE A 46 7.69 8.04 -1.13
N ASN A 47 6.85 7.56 -0.20
CA ASN A 47 7.22 7.35 1.21
C ASN A 47 6.16 6.55 2.00
N SER A 48 6.63 5.60 2.81
CA SER A 48 5.83 4.87 3.81
C SER A 48 5.40 5.76 4.98
N ILE A 49 4.40 5.32 5.77
CA ILE A 49 4.06 5.91 7.06
C ILE A 49 5.10 5.48 8.08
N SER A 50 5.66 6.43 8.84
CA SER A 50 6.61 6.12 9.91
C SER A 50 5.93 5.31 11.02
N PRO A 51 6.53 4.22 11.53
CA PRO A 51 6.04 3.49 12.69
C PRO A 51 5.88 4.34 13.95
N ASN A 52 6.65 5.43 14.06
CA ASN A 52 6.58 6.37 15.18
C ASN A 52 5.46 7.41 15.03
N ASN A 53 4.70 7.38 13.93
CA ASN A 53 3.54 8.24 13.75
C ASN A 53 2.41 7.74 14.66
N PRO A 54 1.80 8.59 15.52
CA PRO A 54 0.67 8.17 16.36
C PRO A 54 -0.51 7.58 15.58
N ALA A 55 -0.70 8.01 14.33
CA ALA A 55 -1.76 7.50 13.46
C ALA A 55 -1.42 6.15 12.79
N TYR A 56 -0.24 5.57 13.05
CA TYR A 56 0.23 4.37 12.37
C TYR A 56 -0.73 3.18 12.53
N VAL A 57 -1.14 2.89 13.76
CA VAL A 57 -2.03 1.77 14.07
C VAL A 57 -3.40 1.97 13.42
N ASP A 58 -3.94 3.19 13.45
CA ASP A 58 -5.24 3.48 12.87
C ASP A 58 -5.20 3.50 11.34
N ALA A 59 -4.10 3.95 10.75
CA ALA A 59 -3.86 3.82 9.32
C ALA A 59 -3.80 2.35 8.88
N LEU A 60 -3.16 1.46 9.64
CA LEU A 60 -3.16 0.02 9.33
C LEU A 60 -4.58 -0.56 9.39
N LYS A 61 -5.36 -0.24 10.41
CA LYS A 61 -6.77 -0.69 10.52
C LYS A 61 -7.60 -0.20 9.33
N ARG A 62 -7.48 1.07 8.97
CA ARG A 62 -8.20 1.67 7.85
C ARG A 62 -7.79 1.04 6.51
N GLY A 63 -6.49 0.83 6.29
CA GLY A 63 -5.97 0.19 5.09
C GLY A 63 -6.50 -1.25 4.93
N LEU A 64 -6.51 -2.03 6.02
CA LEU A 64 -7.06 -3.38 6.03
C LEU A 64 -8.55 -3.40 5.69
N GLU A 65 -9.33 -2.47 6.24
CA GLU A 65 -10.75 -2.33 5.92
C GLU A 65 -10.98 -2.06 4.43
N ILE A 66 -10.25 -1.11 3.84
CA ILE A 66 -10.35 -0.78 2.41
C ILE A 66 -10.00 -1.99 1.54
N LEU A 67 -8.91 -2.70 1.87
CA LEU A 67 -8.49 -3.89 1.12
C LEU A 67 -9.53 -5.00 1.19
N ARG A 68 -10.20 -5.19 2.34
CA ARG A 68 -11.30 -6.16 2.49
C ARG A 68 -12.50 -5.77 1.63
N GLN A 69 -12.89 -4.49 1.65
CA GLN A 69 -14.00 -3.98 0.84
C GLN A 69 -13.71 -4.09 -0.67
N ALA A 70 -12.46 -3.92 -1.07
CA ALA A 70 -12.03 -4.08 -2.46
C ALA A 70 -11.91 -5.55 -2.89
N GLY A 71 -12.07 -6.52 -1.97
CA GLY A 71 -11.89 -7.94 -2.26
C GLY A 71 -10.46 -8.31 -2.63
N TYR A 72 -9.46 -7.63 -2.03
CA TYR A 72 -8.06 -7.88 -2.33
C TYR A 72 -7.69 -9.33 -1.92
N PRO A 73 -7.14 -10.16 -2.84
CA PRO A 73 -6.93 -11.58 -2.59
C PRO A 73 -5.74 -11.90 -1.67
N GLY A 74 -4.88 -10.91 -1.39
CA GLY A 74 -3.67 -11.09 -0.59
C GLY A 74 -3.84 -10.83 0.91
N LEU A 75 -5.09 -10.75 1.38
CA LEU A 75 -5.49 -10.47 2.76
C LEU A 75 -5.78 -11.74 3.56
#